data_AF-A0A1H6CR31-F1
#
_entry.id   AF-A0A1H6CR31-F1
#
_cell.length_a   1.000
_cell.length_b   1.000
_cell.length_c   1.000
_cell.angle_alpha   90.00
_cell.angle_beta   90.00
_cell.angle_gamma   90.00
#
_symmetry.space_group_name_H-M   'P 1'
#
loop_
_entity.id
_entity.type
_entity.pdbx_description
1 polymer ?
#
loop_
_entity_poly.entity_id
_entity_poly.type
_entity_poly.pdbx_seq_one_letter_code
_entity_poly.pdbx_strand_id
1 'polypeptide(L)' 'MPEPNEAGSSPELAHMDEVDVHPDVHRATEPDEEQVLRELYGAPDADGIFRGEGA' A
#
# COMPACT_ATOMS: atom_id res chain seq x y z
N MET A 1 23.85 12.97 26.20
CA MET A 1 23.15 12.69 24.92
C MET A 1 24.18 11.99 24.04
N PRO A 2 23.94 10.75 23.58
CA PRO A 2 24.87 10.13 22.64
C PRO A 2 24.78 10.85 21.28
N GLU A 3 25.89 10.89 20.56
CA GLU A 3 26.05 11.60 19.28
C GLU A 3 25.20 10.94 18.17
N PRO A 4 24.71 11.71 17.18
CA PRO A 4 23.93 11.14 16.07
C PRO A 4 24.86 10.31 15.18
N ASN A 5 24.61 9.00 15.10
CA ASN A 5 25.28 8.13 14.15
C ASN A 5 25.07 8.67 12.73
N GLU A 6 26.15 8.79 11.96
CA GLU A 6 26.10 9.26 10.58
C GLU A 6 25.14 8.39 9.76
N ALA A 7 24.10 9.02 9.25
CA ALA A 7 23.07 8.40 8.42
C ALA A 7 23.66 8.02 7.06
N GLY A 8 24.36 6.88 6.98
CA GLY A 8 24.86 6.40 5.69
C GLY A 8 25.85 5.24 5.71
N SER A 9 26.35 4.81 6.87
CA SER A 9 27.31 3.69 6.92
C SER A 9 27.15 2.84 8.18
N SER A 10 25.90 2.57 8.58
CA SER A 10 25.66 1.49 9.53
C SER A 10 25.58 0.16 8.77
N PRO A 11 26.31 -0.88 9.19
CA PRO A 11 26.17 -2.22 8.64
C PRO A 11 24.72 -2.73 8.73
N GLU A 12 23.90 -2.12 9.59
CA GLU A 12 22.46 -2.31 9.71
C GLU A 12 21.69 -2.09 8.39
N LEU A 13 22.13 -1.17 7.52
CA LEU A 13 21.50 -0.95 6.20
C LEU A 13 21.62 -2.17 5.27
N ALA A 14 22.68 -2.96 5.41
CA ALA A 14 22.91 -4.16 4.61
C ALA A 14 22.07 -5.37 5.05
N HIS A 15 21.33 -5.24 6.15
CA HIS A 15 20.45 -6.27 6.71
C HIS A 15 18.98 -5.82 6.72
N MET A 16 18.64 -4.69 6.10
CA MET A 16 17.26 -4.17 6.04
C MET A 16 16.30 -5.11 5.31
N ASP A 17 16.83 -5.91 4.39
CA ASP A 17 16.16 -7.00 3.67
C ASP A 17 15.99 -8.27 4.51
N GLU A 18 16.66 -8.40 5.66
CA GLU A 18 16.51 -9.52 6.60
C GLU A 18 15.46 -9.27 7.69
N VAL A 19 14.84 -8.08 7.70
CA VAL A 19 13.89 -7.67 8.75
C VAL A 19 12.48 -8.18 8.47
N ASP A 20 12.16 -8.47 7.21
CA ASP A 20 10.84 -8.96 6.81
C ASP A 20 10.80 -10.48 6.79
N VAL A 21 10.24 -11.06 7.85
CA VAL A 21 10.08 -12.52 8.01
C VAL A 21 9.04 -13.07 7.04
N HIS A 22 8.14 -12.23 6.53
CA HIS A 22 7.01 -12.65 5.70
C HIS A 22 6.75 -11.65 4.56
N PRO A 23 7.68 -11.48 3.61
CA PRO A 23 7.54 -10.51 2.53
C PRO A 23 6.28 -10.73 1.67
N ASP A 24 5.77 -11.97 1.65
CA ASP A 24 4.55 -12.33 0.94
C ASP A 24 3.26 -11.90 1.65
N VAL A 25 3.27 -11.52 2.94
CA VAL A 25 2.07 -10.99 3.63
C VAL A 25 1.71 -9.58 3.19
N HIS A 26 2.64 -8.89 2.53
CA HIS A 26 2.41 -7.58 1.92
C HIS A 26 1.80 -7.68 0.51
N ARG A 27 1.58 -8.89 0.00
CA ARG A 27 0.75 -9.04 -1.19
C ARG A 27 -0.70 -8.77 -0.81
N ALA A 28 -1.30 -7.80 -1.51
CA ALA A 28 -2.73 -7.58 -1.45
C ALA A 28 -3.44 -8.90 -1.77
N THR A 29 -4.09 -9.47 -0.76
CA THR A 29 -5.01 -10.61 -0.93
C THR A 29 -6.40 -10.14 -1.34
N GLU A 30 -6.67 -8.84 -1.20
CA GLU A 30 -7.93 -8.21 -1.52
C GLU A 30 -7.96 -7.80 -3.01
N PRO A 31 -9.14 -7.80 -3.65
CA PRO A 31 -9.29 -7.26 -4.99
C PRO A 31 -8.94 -5.77 -5.00
N ASP A 32 -8.58 -5.27 -6.19
CA ASP A 32 -8.31 -3.85 -6.37
C ASP A 32 -9.53 -3.00 -5.99
N GLU A 33 -9.29 -1.84 -5.38
CA GLU A 33 -10.36 -0.95 -4.93
C GLU A 33 -11.29 -0.55 -6.08
N GLU A 34 -10.75 -0.28 -7.28
CA GLU A 34 -11.57 0.05 -8.46
C GLU A 34 -12.47 -1.12 -8.86
N GLN A 35 -11.95 -2.35 -8.78
CA GLN A 35 -12.73 -3.55 -9.07
C GLN A 35 -13.91 -3.68 -8.10
N VAL A 36 -13.66 -3.51 -6.80
CA VAL A 36 -14.70 -3.57 -5.75
C VAL A 36 -15.73 -2.47 -5.96
N LEU A 37 -15.29 -1.24 -6.21
CA LEU A 37 -16.18 -0.09 -6.40
C LEU A 37 -17.07 -0.26 -7.64
N ARG A 38 -16.53 -0.81 -8.74
CA ARG A 38 -17.31 -1.11 -9.96
C ARG A 38 -18.37 -2.18 -9.72
N GLU A 39 -18.06 -3.21 -8.95
CA GLU A 39 -19.01 -4.29 -8.64
C GLU A 39 -20.16 -3.79 -7.76
N LEU A 40 -19.87 -2.92 -6.79
CA LEU A 40 -20.85 -2.43 -5.82
C LEU A 40 -21.69 -1.26 -6.35
N TYR A 41 -21.08 -0.34 -7.10
CA TYR A 41 -21.68 0.94 -7.44
C TYR A 41 -21.77 1.19 -8.96
N GLY A 42 -21.31 0.27 -9.79
CA GLY A 42 -21.29 0.42 -11.24
C GLY A 42 -20.18 1.34 -11.74
N ALA A 43 -20.38 1.96 -12.91
CA ALA A 43 -19.39 2.87 -13.47
C ALA A 43 -19.30 4.17 -12.66
N PRO A 44 -18.10 4.76 -12.51
CA PRO A 44 -17.98 6.09 -11.94
C PRO A 44 -18.64 7.13 -12.87
N ASP A 45 -19.08 8.25 -12.29
CA ASP A 45 -19.58 9.38 -13.04
C ASP A 45 -18.46 10.21 -13.72
N ALA A 46 -18.83 11.33 -14.33
CA ALA A 46 -17.89 12.22 -15.03
C ALA A 46 -16.78 12.79 -14.14
N ASP A 47 -16.99 12.83 -12.82
CA ASP A 47 -16.01 13.30 -11.84
C ASP A 47 -15.16 12.14 -11.27
N GLY A 48 -15.41 10.90 -11.72
CA GLY A 48 -14.73 9.70 -11.21
C GLY A 48 -15.35 9.15 -9.92
N ILE A 49 -16.54 9.61 -9.52
CA ILE A 49 -17.18 9.21 -8.26
C ILE A 49 -18.14 8.03 -8.48
N PHE A 50 -18.03 7.02 -7.63
CA PHE A 50 -18.90 5.85 -7.60
C PHE A 50 -20.12 6.13 -6.73
N ARG A 51 -21.29 6.43 -7.35
CA ARG A 51 -22.53 6.81 -6.63
C ARG A 51 -23.62 5.73 -6.62
N GLY A 52 -23.49 4.67 -7.42
CA GLY A 52 -24.56 3.67 -7.61
C GLY A 52 -25.56 4.07 -8.70
N GLU A 53 -26.26 3.09 -9.30
CA GLU A 53 -27.36 3.37 -10.22
C GLU A 53 -28.51 4.07 -9.47
N GLY A 54 -28.73 5.36 -9.74
CA GLY A 54 -29.86 6.14 -9.19
C GLY A 54 -29.54 7.53 -8.63
N ALA A 55 -28.31 8.03 -8.78
CA ALA A 55 -27.95 9.42 -8.48
C ALA A 55 -28.36 10.40 -9.59
#